data_AF-A0A392NG63-F1
#
_entry.id   AF-A0A392NG63-F1
#
_cell.length_a   1.000
_cell.length_b   1.000
_cell.length_c   1.000
_cell.angle_alpha   90.00
_cell.angle_beta   90.00
_cell.angle_gamma   90.00
#
_symmetry.space_group_name_H-M   'P 1'
#
loop_
_entity.id
_entity.type
_entity.pdbx_description
1 polymer ?
#
loop_
_entity_poly.entity_id
_entity_poly.type
_entity_poly.pdbx_seq_one_letter_code
_entity_poly.pdbx_strand_id
1 'polypeptide(L)'
;MNAPTKKKIQKKCKIRGYNIKVEALDEILSFVTRFEPAEQDEAIDLVLDQLENESLKSTIIDVEPVQRVVNLLLEADAKEETTDNFASSSSSAIAVINVFDVPRYKYDAIRRNFYQ
;
A
#
# COMPACT_ATOMS: atom_id res chain seq x y z
N MET A 1 12.59 -19.63 11.48
CA MET A 1 13.75 -18.97 12.14
C MET A 1 13.68 -17.48 11.81
N ASN A 2 12.90 -16.69 12.55
CA ASN A 2 12.56 -15.30 12.13
C ASN A 2 13.05 -14.25 13.13
N ALA A 3 13.90 -14.66 14.09
CA ALA A 3 14.52 -13.78 15.07
C ALA A 3 15.27 -12.56 14.50
N PRO A 4 16.03 -12.65 13.37
CA PRO A 4 16.67 -11.47 12.80
C PRO A 4 15.65 -10.45 12.28
N THR A 5 14.57 -10.92 11.63
CA THR A 5 13.50 -10.06 11.09
C THR A 5 12.72 -9.38 12.22
N LYS A 6 12.40 -10.09 13.31
CA LYS A 6 11.78 -9.49 14.51
C LYS A 6 12.59 -8.32 15.07
N LYS A 7 13.91 -8.49 15.16
CA LYS A 7 14.81 -7.42 15.64
C LYS A 7 14.86 -6.23 14.68
N LYS A 8 14.80 -6.46 13.37
CA LYS A 8 14.72 -5.38 12.37
C LYS A 8 13.44 -4.57 12.53
N ILE A 9 12.28 -5.23 12.63
CA ILE A 9 10.98 -4.57 12.85
C ILE A 9 11.04 -3.68 14.10
N GLN A 10 11.49 -4.23 15.23
CA GLN A 10 11.63 -3.46 16.47
C GLN A 10 12.56 -2.27 16.33
N LYS A 11 13.68 -2.42 15.62
CA LYS A 11 14.64 -1.33 15.41
C LYS A 11 14.01 -0.23 14.55
N LYS A 12 13.30 -0.58 13.46
CA LYS A 12 12.62 0.39 12.59
C LYS A 12 11.49 1.13 13.33
N CYS A 13 10.68 0.44 14.14
CA CYS A 13 9.68 1.09 14.99
C CYS A 13 10.32 2.08 15.97
N LYS A 14 11.41 1.69 16.64
CA LYS A 14 12.12 2.55 17.60
C LYS A 14 12.73 3.79 16.95
N ILE A 15 13.28 3.66 15.74
CA ILE A 15 13.85 4.80 14.99
C ILE A 15 12.75 5.84 14.68
N ARG A 16 11.54 5.37 14.34
CA ARG A 16 10.35 6.21 14.12
C ARG A 16 9.70 6.71 15.43
N GLY A 17 10.29 6.40 16.59
CA GLY A 17 9.79 6.85 17.90
C GLY A 17 8.65 6.01 18.48
N TYR A 18 8.27 4.90 17.84
CA TYR A 18 7.18 4.04 18.28
C TYR A 18 7.65 2.87 19.14
N ASN A 19 6.81 2.49 20.12
CA ASN A 19 6.94 1.22 20.83
C ASN A 19 5.93 0.22 20.27
N ILE A 20 6.32 -1.02 20.03
CA ILE A 20 5.44 -2.04 19.42
C ILE A 20 5.12 -3.15 20.42
N LYS A 21 3.85 -3.52 20.55
CA LYS A 21 3.44 -4.69 21.34
C LYS A 21 3.89 -5.99 20.66
N VAL A 22 4.05 -7.05 21.44
CA VAL A 22 4.51 -8.35 20.93
C VAL A 22 3.52 -8.92 19.90
N GLU A 23 2.22 -8.79 20.14
CA GLU A 23 1.16 -9.23 19.23
C GLU A 23 1.22 -8.50 17.89
N ALA A 24 1.37 -7.17 17.92
CA ALA A 24 1.53 -6.34 16.73
C ALA A 24 2.80 -6.69 15.94
N LEU A 25 3.90 -6.99 16.64
CA LEU A 25 5.15 -7.42 16.03
C LEU A 25 4.99 -8.77 15.30
N ASP A 26 4.29 -9.72 15.92
CA ASP A 26 4.03 -11.03 15.32
C ASP A 26 3.13 -10.91 14.08
N GLU A 27 2.16 -10.00 14.09
CA GLU A 27 1.31 -9.68 12.93
C GLU A 27 2.14 -9.13 11.75
N ILE A 28 2.96 -8.09 11.98
CA ILE A 28 3.86 -7.52 10.96
C ILE A 28 4.79 -8.60 10.41
N LEU A 29 5.33 -9.45 11.29
CA LEU A 29 6.19 -10.53 10.85
C LEU A 29 5.47 -11.52 9.95
N SER A 30 4.21 -11.87 10.27
CA SER A 30 3.41 -12.78 9.45
C SER A 30 3.15 -12.21 8.05
N PHE A 31 2.95 -10.89 7.96
CA PHE A 31 2.83 -10.17 6.69
C PHE A 31 4.16 -10.18 5.91
N VAL A 32 5.25 -9.78 6.55
CA VAL A 32 6.58 -9.67 5.92
C VAL A 32 7.11 -11.03 5.45
N THR A 33 6.77 -12.12 6.13
CA THR A 33 7.18 -13.47 5.71
C THR A 33 6.56 -13.93 4.39
N ARG A 34 5.56 -13.22 3.85
CA ARG A 34 4.99 -13.50 2.53
C ARG A 34 5.86 -13.01 1.38
N PHE A 35 6.78 -12.08 1.65
CA PHE A 35 7.67 -11.46 0.67
C PHE A 35 9.05 -12.11 0.65
N GLU A 36 9.74 -11.99 -0.48
CA GLU A 36 11.11 -12.45 -0.66
C GLU A 36 12.07 -11.70 0.29
N PRO A 37 13.17 -12.32 0.77
CA PRO A 37 14.08 -11.72 1.75
C PRO A 37 14.66 -10.35 1.35
N ALA A 38 14.76 -10.07 0.05
CA ALA A 38 15.22 -8.79 -0.49
C ALA A 38 14.18 -7.67 -0.29
N GLU A 39 12.89 -8.00 -0.36
CA GLU A 39 11.76 -7.07 -0.28
C GLU A 39 11.25 -6.92 1.16
N GLN A 40 11.61 -7.82 2.07
CA GLN A 40 11.18 -7.78 3.48
C GLN A 40 11.47 -6.44 4.17
N ASP A 41 12.59 -5.79 3.86
CA ASP A 41 12.94 -4.53 4.50
C ASP A 41 12.05 -3.36 4.04
N GLU A 42 11.65 -3.40 2.77
CA GLU A 42 10.74 -2.45 2.12
C GLU A 42 9.29 -2.69 2.55
N ALA A 43 8.86 -3.96 2.62
CA ALA A 43 7.54 -4.33 3.16
C ALA A 43 7.35 -3.87 4.61
N ILE A 44 8.41 -3.92 5.44
CA ILE A 44 8.38 -3.37 6.80
C ILE A 44 8.18 -1.85 6.78
N ASP A 45 8.90 -1.14 5.90
CA ASP A 45 8.78 0.31 5.80
C ASP A 45 7.39 0.72 5.32
N LEU A 46 6.83 0.04 4.33
CA LEU A 46 5.49 0.29 3.81
C LEU A 46 4.42 0.21 4.91
N VAL A 47 4.45 -0.83 5.73
CA VAL A 47 3.51 -0.99 6.86
C VAL A 47 3.67 0.16 7.86
N LEU A 48 4.89 0.57 8.16
CA LEU A 48 5.17 1.63 9.13
C LEU A 48 4.77 3.01 8.61
N ASP A 49 4.98 3.30 7.33
CA ASP A 49 4.59 4.55 6.70
C ASP A 49 3.05 4.66 6.63
N GLN A 50 2.36 3.55 6.35
CA GLN A 50 0.90 3.53 6.36
C GLN A 50 0.31 3.64 7.77
N LEU A 51 0.98 3.09 8.78
CA LEU A 51 0.64 3.32 10.19
C LEU A 51 0.80 4.79 10.59
N GLU A 52 1.83 5.49 10.09
CA GLU A 52 2.01 6.92 10.33
C GLU A 52 0.88 7.75 9.71
N ASN A 53 0.47 7.40 8.49
CA ASN A 53 -0.67 8.02 7.80
C ASN A 53 -2.00 7.86 8.56
N GLU A 54 -2.18 6.78 9.32
CA GLU A 54 -3.43 6.52 10.04
C GLU A 54 -3.62 7.42 11.29
N SER A 55 -2.69 8.35 11.57
CA SER A 55 -2.72 9.23 12.74
C SER A 55 -2.88 8.44 14.04
N LEU A 56 -1.84 7.67 14.38
CA LEU A 56 -1.82 6.92 15.64
C LEU A 56 -2.04 7.87 16.82
N LYS A 57 -3.14 7.67 17.56
CA LYS A 57 -3.48 8.42 18.77
C LYS A 57 -2.48 8.21 19.91
N SER A 58 -1.61 7.20 19.79
CA SER A 58 -0.63 6.85 20.80
C SER A 58 0.71 6.44 20.18
N THR A 59 1.79 6.64 20.93
CA THR A 59 3.16 6.23 20.57
C THR A 59 3.37 4.71 20.69
N ILE A 60 2.36 3.97 21.15
CA ILE A 60 2.38 2.51 21.29
C ILE A 60 1.53 1.90 20.18
N ILE A 61 2.15 1.09 19.33
CA ILE A 61 1.49 0.37 18.25
C ILE A 61 0.83 -0.89 18.83
N ASP A 62 -0.50 -0.87 18.77
CA ASP A 62 -1.37 -2.00 19.10
C ASP A 62 -1.59 -2.91 17.88
N VAL A 63 -2.14 -4.11 18.12
CA VAL A 63 -2.38 -5.09 17.05
C VAL A 63 -3.50 -4.65 16.11
N GLU A 64 -4.52 -3.93 16.61
CA GLU A 64 -5.67 -3.47 15.82
C GLU A 64 -5.28 -2.54 14.64
N PRO A 65 -4.49 -1.46 14.82
CA PRO A 65 -4.07 -0.63 13.70
C PRO A 65 -3.18 -1.39 12.72
N VAL A 66 -2.31 -2.28 13.21
CA VAL A 66 -1.49 -3.13 12.33
C VAL A 66 -2.36 -4.04 11.47
N GLN A 67 -3.35 -4.72 12.05
CA GLN A 67 -4.26 -5.59 11.31
C GLN A 67 -5.06 -4.81 10.27
N ARG A 68 -5.48 -3.59 10.59
CA ARG A 68 -6.19 -2.73 9.64
C ARG A 68 -5.31 -2.35 8.45
N VAL A 69 -4.07 -1.93 8.70
CA VAL A 69 -3.10 -1.61 7.66
C VAL A 69 -2.75 -2.85 6.83
N VAL A 70 -2.48 -3.99 7.47
CA VAL A 70 -2.17 -5.25 6.79
C VAL A 70 -3.34 -5.69 5.91
N ASN A 71 -4.58 -5.64 6.41
CA ASN A 71 -5.75 -5.96 5.59
C ASN A 71 -5.91 -5.00 4.42
N LEU A 72 -5.70 -3.69 4.63
CA LEU A 72 -5.75 -2.70 3.56
C LEU A 72 -4.70 -2.99 2.47
N LEU A 73 -3.47 -3.32 2.87
CA LEU A 73 -2.39 -3.67 1.94
C LEU A 73 -2.71 -4.96 1.16
N LEU A 74 -3.26 -5.98 1.83
CA LEU A 74 -3.67 -7.22 1.17
C LEU A 74 -4.88 -7.06 0.25
N GLU A 75 -5.85 -6.20 0.62
CA GLU A 75 -7.00 -5.87 -0.21
C GLU A 75 -6.61 -5.05 -1.44
N ALA A 76 -5.60 -4.18 -1.33
CA ALA A 76 -5.03 -3.47 -2.46
C ALA A 76 -4.38 -4.45 -3.46
N ASP A 77 -3.55 -5.36 -2.96
CA ASP A 77 -2.90 -6.42 -3.77
C ASP A 77 -3.94 -7.31 -4.47
N ALA A 78 -5.02 -7.68 -3.77
CA ALA A 78 -6.10 -8.49 -4.34
C ALA A 78 -6.94 -7.76 -5.40
N LYS A 79 -7.01 -6.42 -5.35
CA LYS A 79 -7.71 -5.60 -6.35
C LYS A 79 -6.87 -5.32 -7.60
N GLU A 80 -5.55 -5.47 -7.53
CA GLU A 80 -4.68 -5.32 -8.70
C GLU A 80 -4.85 -6.46 -9.72
N GLU A 81 -5.38 -7.63 -9.33
CA GLU A 81 -5.69 -8.72 -10.28
C GLU A 81 -7.05 -8.61 -10.97
N THR A 82 -7.97 -7.73 -10.54
CA THR A 82 -9.35 -7.69 -11.08
C THR A 82 -9.90 -6.34 -11.49
N THR A 83 -9.16 -5.25 -11.33
CA THR A 83 -9.66 -3.94 -11.78
C THR A 83 -8.55 -3.10 -12.36
N ASP A 84 -8.60 -2.95 -13.69
CA ASP A 84 -8.19 -1.73 -14.36
C ASP A 84 -8.56 -0.52 -13.49
N ASN A 85 -7.55 0.20 -13.01
CA ASN A 85 -7.53 1.64 -12.78
C ASN A 85 -8.90 2.31 -12.62
N PHE A 86 -9.61 2.10 -11.51
CA PHE A 86 -10.56 3.10 -11.05
C PHE A 86 -10.97 2.88 -9.60
N ALA A 87 -10.75 3.91 -8.79
CA ALA A 87 -11.37 4.14 -7.49
C ALA A 87 -10.76 3.41 -6.27
N SER A 88 -9.67 4.00 -5.77
CA SER A 88 -9.54 4.24 -4.33
C SER A 88 -9.42 5.74 -4.06
N SER A 89 -10.11 6.19 -3.01
CA SER A 89 -10.18 7.56 -2.47
C SER A 89 -10.97 8.59 -3.28
N SER A 90 -12.20 8.82 -2.82
CA SER A 90 -13.01 10.01 -3.02
C SER A 90 -12.38 11.25 -2.36
N SER A 91 -11.20 11.68 -2.83
CA SER A 91 -10.58 12.96 -2.47
C SER A 91 -9.95 13.73 -3.63
N SER A 92 -10.06 13.29 -4.89
CA SER A 92 -9.68 14.10 -6.05
C SER A 92 -10.42 13.67 -7.32
N ALA A 93 -11.48 14.40 -7.69
CA ALA A 93 -12.22 14.23 -8.95
C ALA A 93 -11.43 14.72 -10.19
N ILE A 94 -10.09 14.71 -10.12
CA ILE A 94 -9.19 15.26 -11.11
C ILE A 94 -8.27 14.14 -11.58
N ALA A 95 -8.32 13.82 -12.86
CA ALA A 95 -7.40 12.91 -13.53
C ALA A 95 -6.47 13.72 -14.44
N VAL A 96 -5.16 13.46 -14.35
CA VAL A 96 -4.17 14.02 -15.26
C VAL A 96 -4.04 13.07 -16.45
N ILE A 97 -4.35 13.55 -17.65
CA ILE A 97 -4.20 12.77 -18.88
C ILE A 97 -2.81 13.03 -19.47
N ASN A 98 -2.02 11.99 -19.62
CA ASN A 98 -0.75 12.05 -20.31
C ASN A 98 -0.96 12.11 -21.83
N VAL A 99 -0.28 13.03 -22.50
CA VAL A 99 -0.39 13.24 -23.97
C VAL A 99 -0.03 12.00 -24.78
N PHE A 100 0.81 11.11 -24.25
CA PHE A 100 1.23 9.88 -24.92
C PHE A 100 0.21 8.75 -24.80
N ASP A 101 -0.70 8.84 -23.82
CA ASP A 101 -1.68 7.80 -23.51
C ASP A 101 -3.07 8.10 -24.14
N VAL A 102 -3.20 9.22 -24.86
CA VAL A 102 -4.46 9.61 -25.52
C VAL A 102 -4.63 8.88 -26.86
N PRO A 103 -5.72 8.11 -27.06
CA PRO A 103 -6.03 7.53 -28.35
C PRO A 103 -6.22 8.61 -29.41
N ARG A 104 -5.59 8.43 -30.58
CA ARG A 104 -5.73 9.37 -31.70
C ARG A 104 -6.95 8.98 -32.52
N TYR A 105 -7.94 9.88 -32.57
CA TYR A 105 -9.12 9.69 -33.40
C TYR A 105 -9.05 10.51 -34.68
N LYS A 106 -9.49 9.91 -35.79
CA LYS A 106 -9.71 10.57 -37.08
C LYS A 106 -11.20 10.81 -37.29
N TYR A 107 -11.55 11.95 -37.86
CA TYR A 107 -12.93 12.30 -38.17
C TYR A 107 -13.29 11.85 -39.59
N ASP A 108 -14.35 11.06 -39.72
CA ASP A 108 -14.98 10.75 -41.00
C ASP A 108 -16.14 11.74 -41.24
N ALA A 109 -15.98 12.63 -42.22
CA ALA A 109 -16.99 13.65 -42.55
C ALA A 109 -18.24 13.08 -43.24
N ILE A 110 -18.14 11.91 -43.85
CA ILE A 110 -19.25 11.24 -44.56
C ILE A 110 -20.09 10.50 -43.53
N ARG A 111 -19.45 9.74 -42.64
CA ARG A 111 -20.11 8.97 -41.59
C ARG A 111 -20.40 9.79 -40.34
N ARG A 112 -19.88 11.01 -40.26
CA ARG A 112 -20.01 11.94 -39.12
C ARG A 112 -19.61 11.30 -37.79
N ASN A 113 -18.57 10.48 -37.81
CA ASN A 113 -18.08 9.76 -36.63
C ASN A 113 -16.56 9.84 -36.51
N PHE A 114 -16.08 9.57 -35.29
CA PHE A 114 -14.66 9.44 -34.99
C PHE A 114 -14.29 7.97 -34.90
N TYR A 115 -13.15 7.60 -35.49
CA TYR A 115 -12.60 6.25 -35.43
C TYR A 115 -11.12 6.31 -35.07
N GLN A 116 -10.60 5.24 -34.49
CA GLN A 116 -9.20 5.13 -34.08
C GLN A 116 -8.32 4.68 -35.25
#